data_AF-A0A6I9NDG3-F1
#
_entry.id   AF-A0A6I9NDG3-F1
#
_cell.length_a   1.000
_cell.length_b   1.000
_cell.length_c   1.000
_cell.angle_alpha   90.00
_cell.angle_beta   90.00
_cell.angle_gamma   90.00
#
_symmetry.space_group_name_H-M   'P 1'
#
loop_
_entity.id
_entity.type
_entity.pdbx_description
1 polymer ?
#
loop_
_entity_poly.entity_id
_entity_poly.type
_entity_poly.pdbx_seq_one_letter_code
_entity_poly.pdbx_strand_id
1 'polypeptide(L)'
;MFSIEASRHMDHRYGWQASGKPGKGEPRKYDSSFKGPIQNRSCTDIVCCIIFIIALLGYFAVGILAWSQGDPRKVIYPTDSRGQFCGQAGTPLEKKGMLFYFNIMKCASPMVLLEFQCPTTQMCVETCPDKFLTLVKAYTNTKDFDYYKTFCKEGVTNNMGIPEILKQGLCPAMLTPSKPFTRRCFPALGLKGGLITVGNNSHFDDGSGTMRDAKDLVDGVK
;
A
#
# COMPACT_ATOMS: atom_id res chain seq x y z
N MET A 1 -7.36 -4.53 -16.15
CA MET A 1 -8.82 -4.62 -16.34
C MET A 1 -9.47 -3.52 -15.52
N PHE A 2 -9.73 -2.37 -16.15
CA PHE A 2 -10.81 -1.44 -15.83
C PHE A 2 -10.98 -0.63 -17.10
N SER A 3 -11.79 -1.18 -18.01
CA SER A 3 -12.37 -0.42 -19.11
C SER A 3 -13.25 0.65 -18.49
N ILE A 4 -12.92 1.92 -18.70
CA ILE A 4 -13.91 2.98 -18.53
C ILE A 4 -14.77 2.93 -19.79
N GLU A 5 -15.89 2.24 -19.66
CA GLU A 5 -16.95 2.17 -20.65
C GLU A 5 -17.65 3.53 -20.70
N ALA A 6 -17.10 4.43 -21.50
CA ALA A 6 -17.78 5.66 -21.85
C ALA A 6 -18.95 5.30 -22.78
N SER A 7 -20.13 5.09 -22.20
CA SER A 7 -21.42 5.03 -22.90
C SER A 7 -21.55 6.26 -23.81
N ARG A 8 -21.22 6.05 -25.08
CA ARG A 8 -21.38 7.03 -26.15
C ARG A 8 -22.87 7.09 -26.46
N HIS A 9 -23.58 7.97 -25.77
CA HIS A 9 -24.93 8.36 -26.19
C HIS A 9 -24.80 9.11 -27.52
N MET A 10 -24.91 8.36 -28.63
CA MET A 10 -25.01 8.91 -29.98
C MET A 10 -26.40 9.53 -30.13
N ASP A 11 -26.48 10.85 -29.95
CA ASP A 11 -27.66 11.61 -30.35
C ASP A 11 -27.73 11.66 -31.88
N HIS A 12 -28.68 10.91 -32.44
CA HIS A 12 -28.87 10.64 -33.86
C HIS A 12 -29.63 11.77 -34.59
N ARG A 13 -29.36 13.05 -34.27
CA ARG A 13 -30.16 14.18 -34.80
C ARG A 13 -29.39 15.41 -35.28
N TYR A 14 -28.22 15.26 -35.90
CA TYR A 14 -27.67 16.29 -36.79
C TYR A 14 -27.10 15.67 -38.07
N GLY A 15 -27.93 15.66 -39.11
CA GLY A 15 -27.54 15.28 -40.46
C GLY A 15 -26.60 16.32 -41.08
N TRP A 16 -25.45 15.86 -41.56
CA TRP A 16 -24.60 16.63 -42.46
C TRP A 16 -25.10 16.43 -43.90
N GLN A 17 -25.86 17.40 -44.43
CA GLN A 17 -26.00 17.58 -45.87
C GLN A 17 -24.68 18.15 -46.40
N ALA A 18 -23.78 17.28 -46.83
CA ALA A 18 -22.65 17.67 -47.65
C ALA A 18 -23.10 17.74 -49.13
N SER A 19 -23.53 18.92 -49.56
CA SER A 19 -23.77 19.23 -50.98
C SER A 19 -23.19 20.60 -51.34
N GLY A 20 -21.93 20.60 -51.80
CA GLY A 20 -21.30 21.81 -52.36
C GLY A 20 -19.83 21.59 -52.78
N LYS A 21 -19.54 21.81 -54.07
CA LYS A 21 -18.32 21.52 -54.85
C LYS A 21 -16.98 21.98 -54.24
N PRO A 22 -15.82 21.38 -54.60
CA PRO A 22 -14.50 21.89 -54.25
C PRO A 22 -14.16 23.09 -55.14
N GLY A 23 -14.71 24.26 -54.83
CA GLY A 23 -14.24 25.52 -55.37
C GLY A 23 -13.03 25.99 -54.55
N LYS A 24 -11.92 26.31 -55.22
CA LYS A 24 -10.83 27.09 -54.60
C LYS A 24 -11.41 28.43 -54.15
N GLY A 25 -11.79 28.54 -52.87
CA GLY A 25 -12.19 29.80 -52.27
C GLY A 25 -10.97 30.71 -52.11
N GLU A 26 -11.09 31.97 -52.51
CA GLU A 26 -10.06 32.98 -52.22
C GLU A 26 -9.79 33.06 -50.70
N PRO A 27 -8.53 33.32 -50.29
CA PRO A 27 -8.20 33.46 -48.88
C PRO A 27 -9.05 34.58 -48.25
N ARG A 28 -9.68 34.27 -47.11
CA ARG A 28 -10.48 35.24 -46.36
C ARG A 28 -9.62 36.45 -46.02
N LYS A 29 -9.93 37.61 -46.62
CA LYS A 29 -9.27 38.87 -46.31
C LYS A 29 -9.61 39.26 -44.86
N TYR A 30 -8.62 39.80 -44.14
CA TYR A 30 -8.79 40.30 -42.78
C TYR A 30 -9.87 41.39 -42.76
N ASP A 31 -11.02 41.08 -42.18
CA ASP A 31 -12.09 42.04 -41.95
C ASP A 31 -11.77 42.80 -40.66
N SER A 32 -11.37 44.07 -40.80
CA SER A 32 -11.07 44.95 -39.66
C SER A 32 -12.29 45.21 -38.77
N SER A 33 -13.49 44.86 -39.23
CA SER A 33 -14.73 44.93 -38.46
C SER A 33 -15.12 43.59 -37.82
N PHE A 34 -14.37 42.50 -38.08
CA PHE A 34 -14.51 41.23 -37.38
C PHE A 34 -13.95 41.35 -35.97
N LYS A 35 -14.81 41.86 -35.10
CA LYS A 35 -14.66 41.69 -33.68
C LYS A 35 -15.01 40.24 -33.40
N GLY A 36 -13.99 39.41 -33.18
CA GLY A 36 -14.17 37.98 -32.89
C GLY A 36 -15.12 37.73 -31.71
N PRO A 37 -15.40 36.46 -31.34
CA PRO A 37 -16.40 36.07 -30.33
C PRO A 37 -15.98 36.41 -28.89
N ILE A 38 -15.53 37.63 -28.66
CA ILE A 38 -14.99 38.22 -27.44
C ILE A 38 -15.82 39.44 -27.04
N GLN A 39 -16.69 39.96 -27.92
CA GLN A 39 -17.61 41.04 -27.55
C GLN A 39 -18.80 40.48 -26.78
N ASN A 40 -18.90 40.88 -25.51
CA ASN A 40 -19.86 40.41 -24.48
C ASN A 40 -19.41 39.20 -23.64
N ARG A 41 -18.12 39.09 -23.31
CA ARG A 41 -17.75 38.35 -22.08
C ARG A 41 -18.02 39.26 -20.87
N SER A 42 -19.26 39.27 -20.39
CA SER A 42 -19.59 39.80 -19.05
C SER A 42 -18.70 39.09 -18.03
N CYS A 43 -18.15 39.83 -17.07
CA CYS A 43 -16.99 39.46 -16.28
C CYS A 43 -17.19 38.22 -15.37
N THR A 44 -17.26 37.02 -15.96
CA THR A 44 -17.29 35.74 -15.23
C THR A 44 -15.97 35.52 -14.48
N ASP A 45 -14.91 36.22 -14.89
CA ASP A 45 -13.59 36.18 -14.28
C ASP A 45 -13.60 36.62 -12.81
N ILE A 46 -14.39 37.64 -12.43
CA ILE A 46 -14.43 38.16 -11.06
C ILE A 46 -15.03 37.14 -10.08
N VAL A 47 -16.15 36.52 -10.46
CA VAL A 47 -16.82 35.51 -9.61
C VAL A 47 -15.95 34.26 -9.48
N CYS A 48 -15.34 33.81 -10.58
CA CYS A 48 -14.37 32.72 -10.56
C CYS A 48 -13.13 33.05 -9.71
N CYS A 49 -12.61 34.27 -9.76
CA CYS A 49 -11.49 34.72 -8.93
C CYS A 49 -11.83 34.71 -7.43
N ILE A 50 -13.03 35.15 -7.04
CA ILE A 50 -13.48 35.11 -5.64
C ILE A 50 -13.55 33.66 -5.14
N ILE A 51 -14.14 32.76 -5.92
CA ILE A 51 -14.22 31.33 -5.56
C ILE A 51 -12.82 30.72 -5.46
N PHE A 52 -11.91 31.06 -6.37
CA PHE A 52 -10.52 30.58 -6.36
C PHE A 52 -9.75 31.05 -5.12
N ILE A 53 -9.89 32.33 -4.74
CA ILE A 53 -9.26 32.87 -3.54
C ILE A 53 -9.83 32.18 -2.28
N ILE A 54 -11.14 31.97 -2.20
CA ILE A 54 -11.75 31.23 -1.09
C ILE A 54 -11.21 29.79 -1.02
N ALA A 55 -11.08 29.11 -2.16
CA ALA A 55 -10.51 27.76 -2.22
C ALA A 55 -9.05 27.73 -1.77
N LEU A 56 -8.23 28.71 -2.17
CA LEU A 56 -6.84 28.85 -1.70
C LEU A 56 -6.78 29.08 -0.19
N LEU A 57 -7.59 30.00 0.34
CA LEU A 57 -7.65 30.24 1.79
C LEU A 57 -8.08 28.99 2.55
N GLY A 58 -9.08 28.26 2.04
CA GLY A 58 -9.51 26.97 2.60
C GLY A 58 -8.39 25.92 2.57
N TYR A 59 -7.65 25.83 1.47
CA TYR A 59 -6.50 24.92 1.35
C TYR A 59 -5.39 25.26 2.35
N PHE A 60 -5.04 26.54 2.50
CA PHE A 60 -4.08 26.98 3.52
C PHE A 60 -4.55 26.67 4.93
N ALA A 61 -5.84 26.88 5.23
CA ALA A 61 -6.41 26.56 6.53
C ALA A 61 -6.29 25.06 6.85
N VAL A 62 -6.66 24.18 5.90
CA VAL A 62 -6.50 22.73 6.06
C VAL A 62 -5.02 22.34 6.19
N GLY A 63 -4.13 22.98 5.43
CA GLY A 63 -2.68 22.76 5.55
C GLY A 63 -2.12 23.11 6.93
N ILE A 64 -2.52 24.25 7.49
CA ILE A 64 -2.12 24.67 8.85
C ILE A 64 -2.69 23.71 9.91
N LEU A 65 -3.94 23.26 9.76
CA LEU A 65 -4.52 22.28 10.68
C LEU A 65 -3.79 20.94 10.60
N ALA A 66 -3.49 20.45 9.40
CA ALA A 66 -2.74 19.21 9.20
C ALA A 66 -1.33 19.28 9.78
N TRP A 67 -0.66 20.44 9.66
CA TRP A 67 0.67 20.64 10.23
C TRP A 67 0.65 20.79 11.75
N SER A 68 -0.30 21.56 12.29
CA SER A 68 -0.37 21.84 13.72
C SER A 68 -0.85 20.65 14.55
N GLN A 69 -1.70 19.79 13.97
CA GLN A 69 -2.22 18.58 14.63
C GLN A 69 -1.53 17.29 14.21
N GLY A 70 -0.69 17.35 13.16
CA GLY A 70 0.05 16.20 12.66
C GLY A 70 1.19 15.82 13.58
N ASP A 71 1.25 14.55 13.99
CA ASP A 71 2.43 13.99 14.65
C ASP A 71 3.37 13.37 13.61
N PRO A 72 4.55 13.97 13.33
CA PRO A 72 5.49 13.43 12.34
C PRO A 72 6.04 12.06 12.73
N ARG A 73 5.94 11.66 14.01
CA ARG A 73 6.42 10.35 14.48
C ARG A 73 5.68 9.19 13.82
N LYS A 74 4.40 9.38 13.47
CA LYS A 74 3.60 8.36 12.77
C LYS A 74 4.12 8.02 11.38
N VAL A 75 4.88 8.93 10.76
CA VAL A 75 5.49 8.70 9.44
C VAL A 75 6.84 7.98 9.57
N ILE A 76 7.58 8.24 10.65
CA ILE A 76 8.96 7.75 10.84
C ILE A 76 8.99 6.38 11.54
N TYR A 77 8.11 6.17 12.52
CA TYR A 77 8.10 4.97 13.35
C TYR A 77 6.92 4.08 12.96
N PRO A 78 7.19 2.80 12.59
CA PRO A 78 6.11 1.85 12.41
C PRO A 78 5.43 1.55 13.75
N THR A 79 4.19 1.10 13.68
CA THR A 79 3.35 0.84 14.84
C THR A 79 2.94 -0.63 14.88
N ASP A 80 2.98 -1.25 16.06
CA ASP A 80 2.46 -2.60 16.26
C ASP A 80 0.92 -2.64 16.23
N SER A 81 0.33 -3.84 16.27
CA SER A 81 -1.13 -4.00 16.34
C SER A 81 -1.79 -3.41 17.61
N ARG A 82 -1.01 -3.00 18.62
CA ARG A 82 -1.50 -2.35 19.85
C ARG A 82 -1.36 -0.83 19.80
N GLY A 83 -0.87 -0.26 18.70
CA GLY A 83 -0.69 1.18 18.58
C GLY A 83 0.63 1.70 19.19
N GLN A 84 1.57 0.81 19.54
CA GLN A 84 2.87 1.18 20.09
C GLN A 84 3.92 1.40 19.00
N PHE A 85 4.73 2.44 19.12
CA PHE A 85 5.80 2.74 18.17
C PHE A 85 7.02 1.83 18.37
N CYS A 86 7.50 1.23 17.28
CA CYS A 86 8.71 0.40 17.29
C CYS A 86 9.97 1.29 17.30
N GLY A 87 10.86 1.13 18.28
CA GLY A 87 12.17 1.79 18.29
C GLY A 87 12.16 3.27 18.68
N GLN A 88 11.08 3.77 19.27
CA GLN A 88 11.01 5.14 19.77
C GLN A 88 11.62 5.23 21.18
N ALA A 89 12.53 6.19 21.38
CA ALA A 89 13.15 6.43 22.68
C ALA A 89 12.11 6.77 23.76
N GLY A 90 12.28 6.18 24.95
CA GLY A 90 11.36 6.35 26.07
C GLY A 90 10.07 5.51 25.99
N THR A 91 10.01 4.53 25.07
CA THR A 91 8.91 3.56 25.00
C THR A 91 9.38 2.16 25.43
N PRO A 92 8.48 1.25 25.85
CA PRO A 92 8.87 -0.13 26.16
C PRO A 92 9.46 -0.89 24.96
N LEU A 93 9.27 -0.36 23.74
CA LEU A 93 9.73 -0.96 22.48
C LEU A 93 10.94 -0.22 21.89
N GLU A 94 11.65 0.58 22.68
CA GLU A 94 12.84 1.34 22.24
C GLU A 94 13.92 0.46 21.59
N LYS A 95 14.14 -0.76 22.13
CA LYS A 95 15.10 -1.72 21.58
C LYS A 95 14.57 -2.50 20.37
N LYS A 96 13.25 -2.52 20.18
CA LYS A 96 12.54 -3.27 19.15
C LYS A 96 12.17 -2.35 17.99
N GLY A 97 13.15 -1.99 17.17
CA GLY A 97 12.99 -1.01 16.10
C GLY A 97 12.39 -1.50 14.78
N MET A 98 12.21 -2.82 14.60
CA MET A 98 11.76 -3.40 13.33
C MET A 98 10.32 -3.92 13.44
N LEU A 99 9.51 -3.70 12.42
CA LEU A 99 8.13 -4.21 12.34
C LEU A 99 8.09 -5.57 11.64
N PHE A 100 7.57 -6.58 12.31
CA PHE A 100 7.39 -7.94 11.80
C PHE A 100 5.90 -8.27 11.60
N TYR A 101 5.59 -8.94 10.49
CA TYR A 101 4.25 -9.39 10.14
C TYR A 101 4.12 -10.89 10.35
N PHE A 102 3.07 -11.32 11.06
CA PHE A 102 2.86 -12.76 11.29
C PHE A 102 2.65 -13.54 9.99
N ASN A 103 2.04 -12.89 9.01
CA ASN A 103 1.92 -13.42 7.67
C ASN A 103 1.94 -12.24 6.68
N ILE A 104 3.07 -12.04 6.02
CA ILE A 104 3.24 -10.98 5.03
C ILE A 104 2.53 -11.31 3.70
N MET A 105 2.21 -12.58 3.43
CA MET A 105 1.48 -12.98 2.22
C MET A 105 0.04 -12.45 2.21
N LYS A 106 -0.61 -12.43 3.37
CA LYS A 106 -1.94 -11.80 3.50
C LYS A 106 -1.88 -10.30 3.22
N CYS A 107 -0.74 -9.66 3.44
CA CYS A 107 -0.53 -8.25 3.13
C CYS A 107 -0.40 -7.95 1.64
N ALA A 108 0.10 -8.91 0.84
CA ALA A 108 0.27 -8.76 -0.61
C ALA A 108 -1.02 -9.06 -1.40
N SER A 109 -2.12 -9.38 -0.71
CA SER A 109 -3.40 -9.64 -1.34
C SER A 109 -4.10 -8.32 -1.74
N PRO A 110 -4.83 -8.27 -2.87
CA PRO A 110 -5.52 -7.06 -3.32
C PRO A 110 -6.61 -6.56 -2.35
N MET A 111 -6.95 -7.34 -1.32
CA MET A 111 -7.82 -6.91 -0.21
C MET A 111 -7.19 -5.83 0.67
N VAL A 112 -5.86 -5.76 0.73
CA VAL A 112 -5.15 -4.70 1.48
C VAL A 112 -5.29 -3.33 0.83
N LEU A 113 -5.49 -3.27 -0.50
CA LEU A 113 -5.78 -2.02 -1.20
C LEU A 113 -7.15 -1.44 -0.83
N LEU A 114 -8.08 -2.27 -0.33
CA LEU A 114 -9.42 -1.84 0.07
C LEU A 114 -9.49 -1.38 1.53
N GLU A 115 -8.72 -1.99 2.44
CA GLU A 115 -8.82 -1.72 3.88
C GLU A 115 -7.69 -0.84 4.44
N PHE A 116 -6.66 -0.50 3.65
CA PHE A 116 -5.44 0.23 4.07
C PHE A 116 -4.70 -0.38 5.28
N GLN A 117 -5.13 -1.54 5.78
CA GLN A 117 -4.60 -2.26 6.92
C GLN A 117 -4.45 -3.74 6.56
N CYS A 118 -3.31 -4.32 6.91
CA CYS A 118 -3.15 -5.77 6.83
C CYS A 118 -3.99 -6.43 7.93
N PRO A 119 -4.80 -7.45 7.63
CA PRO A 119 -5.57 -8.19 8.63
C PRO A 119 -4.70 -9.14 9.48
N THR A 120 -3.38 -8.90 9.51
CA THR A 120 -2.41 -9.73 10.24
C THR A 120 -1.85 -8.99 11.43
N THR A 121 -1.58 -9.76 12.49
CA THR A 121 -0.89 -9.25 13.67
C THR A 121 0.50 -8.74 13.27
N GLN A 122 0.78 -7.51 13.69
CA GLN A 122 2.05 -6.82 13.52
C GLN A 122 2.69 -6.64 14.89
N MET A 123 4.00 -6.91 14.99
CA MET A 123 4.74 -6.75 16.24
C MET A 123 6.12 -6.15 16.02
N CYS A 124 6.59 -5.39 17.00
CA CYS A 124 7.95 -4.87 16.99
C CYS A 124 8.95 -5.96 17.43
N VAL A 125 10.04 -6.10 16.70
CA VAL A 125 11.16 -7.02 16.97
C VAL A 125 12.48 -6.26 16.94
N GLU A 126 13.50 -6.82 17.61
CA GLU A 126 14.86 -6.28 17.58
C GLU A 126 15.56 -6.64 16.27
N THR A 127 15.40 -7.88 15.82
CA THR A 127 16.00 -8.43 14.60
C THR A 127 14.98 -9.21 13.79
N CYS A 128 15.03 -9.05 12.47
CA CYS A 128 14.21 -9.87 11.57
C CYS A 128 14.62 -11.35 11.62
N PRO A 129 13.68 -12.29 11.41
CA PRO A 129 13.99 -13.72 11.38
C PRO A 129 14.94 -14.03 10.23
N ASP A 130 15.98 -14.82 10.50
CA ASP A 130 17.05 -15.17 9.57
C ASP A 130 16.93 -16.60 9.03
N LYS A 131 16.17 -17.46 9.72
CA LYS A 131 15.94 -18.87 9.34
C LYS A 131 14.46 -19.16 9.13
N PHE A 132 14.18 -20.17 8.30
CA PHE A 132 12.84 -20.69 8.11
C PHE A 132 12.51 -21.69 9.22
N LEU A 133 11.42 -21.45 9.94
CA LEU A 133 11.01 -22.31 11.05
C LEU A 133 9.49 -22.31 11.16
N THR A 134 8.86 -23.48 11.23
CA THR A 134 7.41 -23.58 11.48
C THR A 134 7.14 -23.75 12.96
N LEU A 135 5.97 -23.31 13.43
CA LEU A 135 5.59 -23.46 14.85
C LEU A 135 5.69 -24.92 15.31
N VAL A 136 5.27 -25.87 14.46
CA VAL A 136 5.34 -27.31 14.74
C VAL A 136 6.78 -27.77 14.93
N LYS A 137 7.71 -27.37 14.07
CA LYS A 137 9.14 -27.72 14.20
C LYS A 137 9.77 -27.06 15.42
N ALA A 138 9.43 -25.80 15.70
CA ALA A 138 9.93 -25.09 16.88
C ALA A 138 9.51 -25.81 18.17
N TYR A 139 8.27 -26.28 18.27
CA TYR A 139 7.76 -27.02 19.44
C TYR A 139 8.50 -28.33 19.72
N THR A 140 9.11 -28.96 18.71
CA THR A 140 9.86 -30.21 18.89
C THR A 140 11.26 -30.03 19.48
N ASN A 141 11.81 -28.81 19.42
CA ASN A 141 13.17 -28.51 19.88
C ASN A 141 13.17 -27.24 20.75
N THR A 142 13.51 -27.38 22.03
CA THR A 142 13.51 -26.27 23.00
C THR A 142 14.35 -25.07 22.55
N LYS A 143 15.51 -25.29 21.93
CA LYS A 143 16.37 -24.19 21.43
C LYS A 143 15.72 -23.41 20.29
N ASP A 144 15.03 -24.12 19.40
CA ASP A 144 14.30 -23.49 18.30
C ASP A 144 13.04 -22.78 18.80
N PHE A 145 12.39 -23.32 19.82
CA PHE A 145 11.26 -22.68 20.47
C PHE A 145 11.66 -21.39 21.19
N ASP A 146 12.80 -21.38 21.91
CA ASP A 146 13.30 -20.18 22.59
C ASP A 146 13.55 -19.04 21.59
N TYR A 147 14.12 -19.36 20.43
CA TYR A 147 14.24 -18.42 19.32
C TYR A 147 12.87 -18.01 18.78
N TYR A 148 11.96 -18.96 18.53
CA TYR A 148 10.63 -18.71 17.96
C TYR A 148 9.79 -17.79 18.84
N LYS A 149 9.89 -17.95 20.17
CA LYS A 149 9.16 -17.19 21.17
C LYS A 149 9.47 -15.69 21.11
N THR A 150 10.65 -15.30 20.61
CA THR A 150 10.97 -13.88 20.39
C THR A 150 10.07 -13.22 19.33
N PHE A 151 9.42 -14.02 18.49
CA PHE A 151 8.47 -13.62 17.45
C PHE A 151 7.00 -13.86 17.84
N CYS A 152 6.73 -14.10 19.13
CA CYS A 152 5.39 -14.29 19.68
C CYS A 152 5.00 -13.16 20.64
N LYS A 153 3.70 -13.03 20.89
CA LYS A 153 3.17 -12.20 21.98
C LYS A 153 3.61 -12.75 23.35
N GLU A 154 3.62 -11.87 24.35
CA GLU A 154 3.90 -12.25 25.74
C GLU A 154 2.87 -13.28 26.25
N GLY A 155 3.30 -14.17 27.16
CA GLY A 155 2.43 -15.19 27.76
C GLY A 155 2.43 -16.57 27.08
N VAL A 156 3.08 -16.73 25.93
CA VAL A 156 3.20 -18.04 25.27
C VAL A 156 4.14 -18.97 26.04
N THR A 157 3.66 -20.18 26.34
CA THR A 157 4.42 -21.24 27.03
C THR A 157 4.33 -22.56 26.27
N ASN A 158 5.29 -23.45 26.50
CA ASN A 158 5.33 -24.80 25.90
C ASN A 158 4.13 -25.68 26.29
N ASN A 159 3.36 -25.28 27.30
CA ASN A 159 2.22 -26.05 27.80
C ASN A 159 0.92 -25.76 27.03
N MET A 160 0.90 -24.71 26.20
CA MET A 160 -0.26 -24.37 25.37
C MET A 160 -0.26 -25.22 24.10
N GLY A 161 -1.47 -25.61 23.65
CA GLY A 161 -1.64 -26.33 22.39
C GLY A 161 -1.34 -25.44 21.18
N ILE A 162 -0.55 -25.95 20.22
CA ILE A 162 -0.29 -25.34 18.91
C ILE A 162 -1.56 -24.80 18.22
N PRO A 163 -2.68 -25.55 18.11
CA PRO A 163 -3.87 -25.03 17.43
C PRO A 163 -4.50 -23.83 18.14
N GLU A 164 -4.39 -23.77 19.47
CA GLU A 164 -4.92 -22.65 20.26
C GLU A 164 -4.07 -21.38 20.06
N ILE A 165 -2.75 -21.52 20.02
CA ILE A 165 -1.80 -20.43 19.75
C ILE A 165 -2.09 -19.78 18.39
N LEU A 166 -2.33 -20.60 17.37
CA LEU A 166 -2.63 -20.11 16.02
C LEU A 166 -4.02 -19.46 15.96
N LYS A 167 -5.02 -20.05 16.61
CA LYS A 167 -6.38 -19.51 16.66
C LYS A 167 -6.45 -18.17 17.39
N GLN A 168 -5.68 -18.01 18.46
CA GLN A 168 -5.59 -16.76 19.23
C GLN A 168 -4.63 -15.74 18.62
N GLY A 169 -3.90 -16.10 17.55
CA GLY A 169 -2.93 -15.21 16.90
C GLY A 169 -1.83 -14.74 17.87
N LEU A 170 -1.37 -15.64 18.74
CA LEU A 170 -0.29 -15.37 19.71
C LEU A 170 1.09 -15.48 19.05
N CYS A 171 1.23 -16.41 18.10
CA CYS A 171 2.44 -16.62 17.33
C CYS A 171 2.12 -16.72 15.83
N PRO A 172 3.10 -16.44 14.95
CA PRO A 172 2.98 -16.77 13.53
C PRO A 172 2.91 -18.30 13.33
N ALA A 173 2.40 -18.75 12.18
CA ALA A 173 2.41 -20.17 11.79
C ALA A 173 3.82 -20.64 11.37
N MET A 174 4.57 -19.72 10.76
CA MET A 174 5.97 -19.92 10.39
C MET A 174 6.73 -18.61 10.41
N LEU A 175 8.04 -18.70 10.58
CA LEU A 175 9.01 -17.65 10.37
C LEU A 175 9.62 -17.84 8.99
N THR A 176 9.60 -16.78 8.19
CA THR A 176 10.24 -16.74 6.88
C THR A 176 11.50 -15.89 6.95
N PRO A 177 12.66 -16.36 6.43
CA PRO A 177 13.88 -15.57 6.36
C PRO A 177 13.62 -14.20 5.74
N SER A 178 13.97 -13.15 6.47
CA SER A 178 13.63 -11.78 6.15
C SER A 178 14.84 -10.86 6.33
N LYS A 179 14.84 -9.74 5.61
CA LYS A 179 15.81 -8.67 5.74
C LYS A 179 15.11 -7.37 6.14
N PRO A 180 15.76 -6.53 6.96
CA PRO A 180 15.22 -5.24 7.32
C PRO A 180 15.24 -4.31 6.10
N PHE A 181 14.09 -3.74 5.76
CA PHE A 181 13.93 -2.69 4.77
C PHE A 181 12.96 -1.64 5.31
N THR A 182 13.37 -0.37 5.38
CA THR A 182 12.56 0.73 5.94
C THR A 182 11.97 0.46 7.35
N ARG A 183 12.76 -0.14 8.25
CA ARG A 183 12.33 -0.59 9.60
C ARG A 183 11.20 -1.63 9.60
N ARG A 184 11.04 -2.37 8.51
CA ARG A 184 10.09 -3.48 8.39
C ARG A 184 10.84 -4.74 7.95
N CYS A 185 10.39 -5.90 8.38
CA CYS A 185 10.94 -7.18 7.95
C CYS A 185 10.23 -7.62 6.66
N PHE A 186 10.98 -7.62 5.56
CA PHE A 186 10.52 -8.16 4.27
C PHE A 186 11.21 -9.50 4.01
N PRO A 187 10.52 -10.49 3.44
CA PRO A 187 11.13 -11.74 3.03
C PRO A 187 12.40 -11.48 2.22
N ALA A 188 13.45 -12.26 2.47
CA ALA A 188 14.70 -12.13 1.75
C ALA A 188 14.47 -12.59 0.30
N LEU A 189 14.08 -11.68 -0.58
CA LEU A 189 13.87 -11.99 -1.99
C LEU A 189 15.24 -12.09 -2.69
N GLY A 190 15.56 -13.27 -3.21
CA GLY A 190 16.73 -13.52 -4.05
C GLY A 190 16.33 -13.53 -5.52
N LEU A 191 17.24 -13.13 -6.42
CA LEU A 191 17.11 -13.38 -7.85
C LEU A 191 18.18 -14.41 -8.21
N LYS A 192 17.78 -15.66 -8.46
CA LYS A 192 18.70 -16.71 -8.90
C LYS A 192 18.33 -17.15 -10.30
N GLY A 193 19.10 -16.70 -11.29
CA GLY A 193 18.93 -17.11 -12.70
C GLY A 193 17.67 -16.61 -13.41
N GLY A 194 17.16 -15.44 -13.05
CA GLY A 194 15.95 -14.85 -13.66
C GLY A 194 14.63 -15.28 -13.02
N LEU A 195 14.68 -16.14 -11.99
CA LEU A 195 13.53 -16.50 -11.15
C LEU A 195 13.65 -15.80 -9.79
N ILE A 196 12.53 -15.26 -9.31
CA ILE A 196 12.41 -14.65 -7.98
C ILE A 196 12.36 -15.80 -6.97
N THR A 197 13.14 -15.72 -5.90
CA THR A 197 13.23 -16.73 -4.83
C THR A 197 12.97 -16.08 -3.48
N VAL A 198 12.42 -16.82 -2.53
CA VAL A 198 12.37 -16.41 -1.10
C VAL A 198 13.47 -17.20 -0.39
N GLY A 199 14.55 -16.52 -0.01
CA GLY A 199 15.81 -17.15 0.33
C GLY A 199 16.43 -17.85 -0.88
N ASN A 200 16.81 -19.12 -0.72
CA ASN A 200 17.42 -19.96 -1.77
C ASN A 200 16.40 -20.81 -2.57
N ASN A 201 15.11 -20.73 -2.26
CA ASN A 201 14.08 -21.59 -2.82
C ASN A 201 13.09 -20.81 -3.70
N SER A 202 12.65 -21.41 -4.81
CA SER A 202 11.64 -20.85 -5.72
C SER A 202 10.20 -21.08 -5.26
N HIS A 203 9.98 -22.12 -4.42
CA HIS A 203 8.70 -22.44 -3.81
C HIS A 203 8.81 -22.39 -2.28
N PHE A 204 7.77 -21.90 -1.63
CA PHE A 204 7.67 -21.85 -0.17
C PHE A 204 6.24 -22.19 0.28
N ASP A 205 6.11 -22.75 1.48
CA ASP A 205 4.81 -22.98 2.11
C ASP A 205 4.28 -21.64 2.64
N ASP A 206 3.03 -21.29 2.35
CA ASP A 206 2.40 -20.04 2.80
C ASP A 206 1.83 -20.08 4.23
N GLY A 207 1.92 -21.24 4.89
CA GLY A 207 1.43 -21.48 6.24
C GLY A 207 -0.02 -21.92 6.32
N SER A 208 -0.67 -22.14 5.17
CA SER A 208 -1.91 -22.89 5.05
C SER A 208 -1.69 -24.36 4.67
N GLY A 209 -0.42 -24.78 4.48
CA GLY A 209 -0.06 -26.09 3.95
C GLY A 209 -0.04 -26.13 2.42
N THR A 210 -0.08 -24.97 1.76
CA THR A 210 -0.09 -24.83 0.30
C THR A 210 1.26 -24.29 -0.17
N MET A 211 1.87 -24.93 -1.17
CA MET A 211 3.10 -24.46 -1.79
C MET A 211 2.79 -23.32 -2.77
N ARG A 212 3.48 -22.19 -2.63
CA ARG A 212 3.35 -20.98 -3.46
C ARG A 212 4.66 -20.63 -4.15
N ASP A 213 4.56 -19.98 -5.31
CA ASP A 213 5.70 -19.47 -6.06
C ASP A 213 6.16 -18.11 -5.52
N ALA A 214 7.47 -17.92 -5.42
CA ALA A 214 8.08 -16.66 -5.00
C ALA A 214 7.77 -15.46 -5.91
N LYS A 215 7.27 -15.72 -7.13
CA LYS A 215 6.79 -14.68 -8.05
C LYS A 215 5.53 -13.98 -7.55
N ASP A 216 4.63 -14.70 -6.86
CA ASP A 216 3.35 -14.16 -6.37
C ASP A 216 3.57 -13.02 -5.34
N LEU A 217 4.71 -13.02 -4.64
CA LEU A 217 5.09 -11.93 -3.73
C LEU A 217 5.40 -10.62 -4.45
N VAL A 218 5.97 -10.69 -5.65
CA VAL A 218 6.40 -9.48 -6.38
C VAL A 218 5.25 -8.88 -7.17
N ASP A 219 4.37 -9.72 -7.71
CA ASP A 219 3.17 -9.26 -8.39
C ASP A 219 2.20 -8.55 -7.43
N GLY A 220 2.19 -8.89 -6.13
CA GLY A 220 1.41 -8.17 -5.11
C GLY A 220 2.02 -6.85 -4.61
N VAL A 221 3.27 -6.55 -4.96
CA VAL A 221 3.96 -5.29 -4.61
C VAL A 221 3.88 -4.27 -5.76
N LYS A 222 3.54 -4.72 -6.98
CA LYS A 222 3.45 -3.90 -8.18
C LYS A 222 2.07 -3.29 -8.37
#